data_AF-A0A0Q6SL44-F1
#
_entry.id   AF-A0A0Q6SL44-F1
#
_cell.length_a   1.000
_cell.length_b   1.000
_cell.length_c   1.000
_cell.angle_alpha   90.00
_cell.angle_beta   90.00
_cell.angle_gamma   90.00
#
_symmetry.space_group_name_H-M   'P 1'
#
loop_
_entity.id
_entity.type
_entity.pdbx_description
1 polymer ?
#
loop_
_entity_poly.entity_id
_entity_poly.type
_entity_poly.pdbx_seq_one_letter_code
_entity_poly.pdbx_strand_id
1 'polypeptide(L)'
;MGAAGSAITARQPLYYDTSTAKWNPADSTAPTAAARVATAIALNSASLNQPVSLHKSGDLAVGSDLTTGVSYYLVGAAAGTIVPVADLTTGDYPQLIGIAKSTSVLAVSFVSAGVAL
;
A
#
# COMPACT_ATOMS: atom_id res chain seq x y z
N MET A 1 -5.38 14.65 -2.13
CA MET A 1 -5.28 14.88 -0.68
C MET A 1 -6.56 14.44 -0.01
N GLY A 2 -6.48 13.88 1.19
CA GLY A 2 -7.63 13.40 1.98
C GLY A 2 -7.33 13.44 3.47
N ALA A 3 -8.27 13.00 4.31
CA ALA A 3 -8.09 12.95 5.76
C ALA A 3 -7.68 11.54 6.22
N ALA A 4 -6.73 11.45 7.16
CA ALA A 4 -6.30 10.19 7.74
C ALA A 4 -7.33 9.66 8.76
N GLY A 5 -7.64 8.37 8.69
CA GLY A 5 -8.53 7.64 9.61
C GLY A 5 -7.81 6.96 10.76
N SER A 6 -6.48 6.90 10.69
CA SER A 6 -5.57 6.48 11.76
C SER A 6 -4.27 7.29 11.68
N ALA A 7 -3.32 7.01 12.55
CA ALA A 7 -1.93 7.41 12.28
C ALA A 7 -1.46 6.71 10.99
N ILE A 8 -0.84 7.49 10.10
CA ILE A 8 -0.28 7.06 8.82
C ILE A 8 1.17 7.51 8.78
N THR A 9 2.06 6.64 8.34
CA THR A 9 3.45 6.99 8.00
C THR A 9 3.60 7.16 6.50
N ALA A 10 4.58 7.98 6.09
CA ALA A 10 4.89 8.14 4.67
C ALA A 10 5.22 6.79 4.02
N ARG A 11 4.89 6.65 2.73
CA ARG A 11 5.12 5.47 1.87
C ARG A 11 4.23 4.26 2.16
N GLN A 12 3.29 4.35 3.08
CA GLN A 12 2.34 3.27 3.31
C GLN A 12 1.30 3.17 2.18
N PRO A 13 0.98 1.95 1.69
CA PRO A 13 -0.23 1.71 0.92
C PRO A 13 -1.47 1.95 1.77
N LEU A 14 -2.43 2.67 1.20
CA LEU A 14 -3.66 3.10 1.83
C LEU A 14 -4.88 2.64 1.03
N TYR A 15 -5.97 2.36 1.72
CA TYR A 15 -7.31 2.23 1.16
C TYR A 15 -8.18 3.41 1.63
N TYR A 16 -9.24 3.68 0.86
CA TYR A 16 -10.24 4.67 1.25
C TYR A 16 -11.43 3.98 1.90
N ASP A 17 -11.66 4.27 3.17
CA ASP A 17 -12.84 3.82 3.90
C ASP A 17 -14.03 4.74 3.57
N THR A 18 -14.97 4.24 2.78
CA THR A 18 -16.17 4.98 2.37
C THR A 18 -17.14 5.22 3.53
N SER A 19 -17.09 4.41 4.59
CA SER A 19 -17.97 4.56 5.75
C SER A 19 -17.55 5.74 6.62
N THR A 20 -16.26 6.01 6.72
CA THR A 20 -15.72 7.13 7.51
C THR A 20 -15.24 8.31 6.65
N ALA A 21 -15.20 8.14 5.33
CA ALA A 21 -14.63 9.08 4.36
C ALA A 21 -13.15 9.43 4.64
N LYS A 22 -12.37 8.42 5.08
CA LYS A 22 -10.98 8.60 5.50
C LYS A 22 -10.05 7.55 4.91
N TRP A 23 -8.77 7.89 4.87
CA TRP A 23 -7.70 7.02 4.40
C TRP A 23 -7.12 6.22 5.55
N ASN A 24 -6.97 4.91 5.36
CA ASN A 24 -6.40 4.02 6.36
C ASN A 24 -5.34 3.11 5.70
N PRO A 25 -4.34 2.62 6.46
CA PRO A 25 -3.40 1.62 5.97
C PRO A 25 -4.11 0.38 5.44
N ALA A 26 -3.75 -0.06 4.23
CA ALA A 26 -4.28 -1.30 3.66
C ALA A 26 -3.59 -2.52 4.27
N ASP A 27 -4.31 -3.64 4.36
CA ASP A 27 -3.84 -4.88 4.98
C ASP A 27 -4.41 -6.06 4.19
N SER A 28 -3.54 -6.88 3.60
CA SER A 28 -3.95 -7.99 2.71
C SER A 28 -4.82 -9.04 3.44
N THR A 29 -4.74 -9.12 4.77
CA THR A 29 -5.49 -10.07 5.61
C THR A 29 -6.66 -9.44 6.34
N ALA A 30 -6.93 -8.14 6.12
CA ALA A 30 -8.01 -7.41 6.75
C ALA A 30 -9.36 -8.14 6.63
N PRO A 31 -10.29 -8.02 7.58
CA PRO A 31 -11.57 -8.74 7.52
C PRO A 31 -12.45 -8.33 6.33
N THR A 32 -12.28 -7.11 5.81
CA THR A 32 -13.10 -6.57 4.72
C THR A 32 -12.32 -6.51 3.41
N ALA A 33 -12.98 -6.82 2.30
CA ALA A 33 -12.35 -6.75 0.96
C ALA A 33 -11.83 -5.34 0.63
N ALA A 34 -12.51 -4.28 1.09
CA ALA A 34 -12.07 -2.90 0.86
C ALA A 34 -10.74 -2.58 1.55
N ALA A 35 -10.53 -3.09 2.77
CA ALA A 35 -9.29 -2.87 3.51
C ALA A 35 -8.11 -3.71 2.98
N ARG A 36 -8.40 -4.79 2.24
CA ARG A 36 -7.41 -5.59 1.51
C ARG A 36 -6.93 -4.94 0.21
N VAL A 37 -7.62 -3.90 -0.26
CA VAL A 37 -7.32 -3.28 -1.54
C VAL A 37 -6.71 -1.90 -1.38
N ALA A 38 -5.39 -1.80 -1.52
CA ALA A 38 -4.69 -0.52 -1.56
C ALA A 38 -5.03 0.23 -2.87
N THR A 39 -5.20 1.54 -2.79
CA THR A 39 -5.54 2.40 -3.95
C THR A 39 -4.69 3.66 -4.05
N ALA A 40 -3.84 3.92 -3.04
CA ALA A 40 -2.90 5.03 -3.02
C ALA A 40 -1.71 4.70 -2.11
N ILE A 41 -0.60 5.42 -2.28
CA ILE A 41 0.52 5.46 -1.34
C ILE A 41 0.55 6.82 -0.64
N ALA A 42 0.80 6.84 0.67
CA ALA A 42 0.99 8.06 1.44
C ALA A 42 2.29 8.80 1.04
N LEU A 43 2.20 10.10 0.76
CA LEU A 43 3.39 10.94 0.50
C LEU A 43 3.94 11.62 1.76
N ASN A 44 3.15 11.68 2.83
CA ASN A 44 3.54 12.26 4.11
C ASN A 44 2.94 11.45 5.26
N SER A 45 3.54 11.59 6.45
CA SER A 45 2.94 11.11 7.69
C SER A 45 1.79 12.02 8.11
N ALA A 46 0.76 11.45 8.72
CA ALA A 46 -0.43 12.16 9.18
C ALA A 46 -0.99 11.48 10.43
N SER A 47 -1.38 12.27 11.43
CA SER A 47 -2.17 11.77 12.57
C SER A 47 -3.65 11.65 12.20
N LEU A 48 -4.45 11.03 13.06
CA LEU A 48 -5.90 10.97 12.89
C LEU A 48 -6.49 12.36 12.57
N ASN A 49 -7.34 12.41 11.54
CA ASN A 49 -7.98 13.61 11.00
C ASN A 49 -7.03 14.65 10.37
N GLN A 50 -5.73 14.37 10.26
CA GLN A 50 -4.79 15.25 9.57
C GLN A 50 -4.80 14.99 8.05
N PRO A 51 -4.43 16.00 7.24
CA PRO A 51 -4.35 15.84 5.80
C PRO A 51 -3.20 14.90 5.38
N VAL A 52 -3.50 14.01 4.44
CA VAL A 52 -2.55 13.11 3.79
C VAL A 52 -2.56 13.34 2.28
N SER A 53 -1.36 13.48 1.71
CA SER A 53 -1.10 13.54 0.27
C SER A 53 -0.93 12.13 -0.26
N LEU A 54 -1.46 11.89 -1.46
CA LEU A 54 -1.69 10.56 -1.99
C LEU A 54 -1.06 10.45 -3.37
N HIS A 55 -0.29 9.39 -3.57
CA HIS A 55 0.23 8.97 -4.86
C HIS A 55 -0.60 7.80 -5.38
N LYS A 56 -1.27 7.98 -6.53
CA LYS A 56 -2.20 6.96 -7.06
C LYS A 56 -1.62 6.13 -8.21
N SER A 57 -0.58 6.62 -8.89
CA SER A 57 -0.03 5.96 -10.07
C SER A 57 1.29 6.59 -10.49
N GLY A 58 2.10 5.82 -11.21
CA GLY A 58 3.35 6.30 -11.79
C GLY A 58 4.52 6.16 -10.83
N ASP A 59 5.62 6.82 -11.16
CA ASP A 59 6.90 6.58 -10.49
C ASP A 59 6.94 7.27 -9.12
N LEU A 60 7.24 6.49 -8.08
CA LEU A 60 7.39 6.95 -6.71
C LEU A 60 8.79 6.67 -6.21
N ALA A 61 9.49 7.70 -5.74
CA ALA A 61 10.77 7.53 -5.08
C ALA A 61 10.55 6.98 -3.67
N VAL A 62 10.82 5.68 -3.46
CA VAL A 62 10.65 4.96 -2.19
C VAL A 62 11.95 4.72 -1.39
N GLY A 63 13.07 5.31 -1.84
CA GLY A 63 14.36 5.18 -1.16
C GLY A 63 15.04 3.84 -1.42
N SER A 64 16.26 3.67 -0.95
CA SER A 64 17.25 2.69 -1.43
C SER A 64 17.02 1.21 -1.07
N ASP A 65 15.80 0.83 -0.70
CA ASP A 65 15.51 -0.49 -0.13
C ASP A 65 14.85 -1.43 -1.15
N LEU A 66 14.74 -1.00 -2.42
CA LEU A 66 14.16 -1.84 -3.46
C LEU A 66 15.20 -2.71 -4.16
N THR A 67 14.76 -3.88 -4.61
CA THR A 67 15.50 -4.70 -5.57
C THR A 67 14.98 -4.41 -6.98
N THR A 68 15.84 -3.88 -7.86
CA THR A 68 15.48 -3.55 -9.24
C THR A 68 14.85 -4.73 -9.98
N GLY A 69 13.74 -4.50 -10.67
CA GLY A 69 13.01 -5.53 -11.43
C GLY A 69 12.09 -6.41 -10.58
N VAL A 70 12.07 -6.25 -9.27
CA VAL A 70 11.21 -7.04 -8.37
C VAL A 70 9.84 -6.37 -8.21
N SER A 71 8.80 -7.19 -8.27
CA SER A 71 7.43 -6.81 -7.97
C SER A 71 7.17 -6.82 -6.46
N TYR A 72 6.57 -5.74 -5.96
CA TYR A 72 6.23 -5.54 -4.55
C TYR A 72 4.72 -5.66 -4.33
N TYR A 73 4.35 -6.36 -3.27
CA TYR A 73 2.99 -6.73 -2.95
C TYR A 73 2.58 -6.24 -1.56
N LEU A 74 1.28 -6.01 -1.38
CA LEU A 74 0.68 -5.76 -0.06
C LEU A 74 0.77 -7.02 0.80
N VAL A 75 1.10 -6.86 2.08
CA VAL A 75 1.13 -7.96 3.08
C VAL A 75 0.22 -7.63 4.27
N GLY A 76 -0.19 -8.66 5.00
CA GLY A 76 -1.11 -8.54 6.14
C GLY A 76 -0.44 -8.61 7.50
N ALA A 77 0.85 -9.01 7.55
CA ALA A 77 1.61 -9.09 8.79
C ALA A 77 1.69 -7.74 9.53
N ALA A 78 1.72 -6.63 8.77
CA ALA A 78 1.60 -5.27 9.30
C ALA A 78 0.91 -4.36 8.29
N ALA A 79 -0.22 -3.78 8.67
CA ALA A 79 -0.98 -2.87 7.82
C ALA A 79 -0.12 -1.71 7.30
N GLY A 80 -0.23 -1.42 6.01
CA GLY A 80 0.57 -0.40 5.34
C GLY A 80 2.00 -0.86 5.03
N THR A 81 2.26 -2.16 4.91
CA THR A 81 3.57 -2.69 4.54
C THR A 81 3.54 -3.35 3.17
N ILE A 82 4.66 -3.22 2.44
CA ILE A 82 4.88 -3.93 1.17
C ILE A 82 6.09 -4.84 1.29
N VAL A 83 6.03 -5.98 0.62
CA VAL A 83 7.11 -6.98 0.59
C VAL A 83 7.36 -7.43 -0.86
N PRO A 84 8.57 -7.89 -1.22
CA PRO A 84 8.79 -8.49 -2.52
C PRO A 84 7.97 -9.77 -2.67
N VAL A 85 7.68 -10.16 -3.91
CA VAL A 85 6.85 -11.34 -4.23
C VAL A 85 7.27 -12.64 -3.52
N ALA A 86 8.57 -12.80 -3.25
CA ALA A 86 9.12 -13.98 -2.59
C ALA A 86 8.73 -14.10 -1.11
N ASP A 87 8.33 -12.99 -0.48
CA ASP A 87 7.99 -12.91 0.94
C ASP A 87 6.49 -13.00 1.21
N LEU A 88 5.68 -13.26 0.17
CA LEU A 88 4.25 -13.54 0.34
C LEU A 88 4.03 -14.90 0.99
N THR A 89 3.04 -14.98 1.87
CA THR A 89 2.71 -16.19 2.62
C THR A 89 1.29 -16.67 2.35
N THR A 90 1.00 -17.94 2.68
CA THR A 90 -0.34 -18.52 2.55
C THR A 90 -1.35 -17.72 3.39
N GLY A 91 -2.53 -17.48 2.82
CA GLY A 91 -3.58 -16.67 3.45
C GLY A 91 -3.48 -15.16 3.18
N ASP A 92 -2.38 -14.67 2.62
CA ASP A 92 -2.31 -13.30 2.09
C ASP A 92 -3.20 -13.19 0.84
N TYR A 93 -3.90 -12.07 0.69
CA TYR A 93 -4.53 -11.70 -0.59
C TYR A 93 -3.53 -10.86 -1.40
N PRO A 94 -2.78 -11.45 -2.35
CA PRO A 94 -1.77 -10.73 -3.09
C PRO A 94 -2.40 -9.59 -3.88
N GLN A 95 -1.88 -8.39 -3.61
CA GLN A 95 -2.08 -7.23 -4.44
C GLN A 95 -0.74 -6.65 -4.83
N LEU A 96 -0.49 -6.60 -6.14
CA LEU A 96 0.64 -5.87 -6.70
C LEU A 96 0.45 -4.39 -6.42
N ILE A 97 1.46 -3.77 -5.83
CA ILE A 97 1.55 -2.33 -5.61
C ILE A 97 2.37 -1.66 -6.72
N GLY A 98 3.37 -2.37 -7.24
CA GLY A 98 4.20 -1.87 -8.31
C GLY A 98 5.44 -2.74 -8.55
N ILE A 99 6.23 -2.34 -9.53
CA ILE A 99 7.50 -2.99 -9.87
C ILE A 99 8.63 -1.98 -9.70
N ALA A 100 9.71 -2.39 -9.04
CA ALA A 100 10.88 -1.56 -8.84
C ALA A 100 11.58 -1.28 -10.18
N LYS A 101 11.60 -0.03 -10.64
CA LYS A 101 12.39 0.42 -11.80
C LYS A 101 13.86 0.60 -11.46
N SER A 102 14.16 0.89 -10.19
CA SER A 102 15.51 0.97 -9.64
C SER A 102 15.47 0.63 -8.16
N THR A 103 16.62 0.69 -7.49
CA THR A 103 16.70 0.52 -6.03
C THR A 103 15.96 1.61 -5.25
N SER A 104 15.59 2.71 -5.90
CA SER A 104 14.95 3.87 -5.27
C SER A 104 13.59 4.24 -5.85
N VAL A 105 13.19 3.67 -6.99
CA VAL A 105 11.97 4.06 -7.71
C VAL A 105 11.06 2.85 -7.89
N LEU A 106 9.83 2.97 -7.40
CA LEU A 106 8.73 2.04 -7.62
C LEU A 106 7.79 2.59 -8.69
N ALA A 107 7.59 1.84 -9.77
CA ALA A 107 6.50 2.13 -10.72
C ALA A 107 5.20 1.63 -10.11
N VAL A 108 4.42 2.55 -9.52
CA VAL A 108 3.20 2.22 -8.79
C VAL A 108 2.06 1.94 -9.77
N SER A 109 1.51 0.74 -9.65
CA SER A 109 0.29 0.29 -10.33
C SER A 109 -0.37 -0.76 -9.47
N PHE A 110 -1.63 -0.54 -9.12
CA PHE A 110 -2.37 -1.41 -8.22
C PHE A 110 -3.10 -2.49 -9.01
N VAL A 111 -2.79 -3.76 -8.75
CA VAL A 111 -3.48 -4.92 -9.35
C VAL A 111 -3.75 -5.95 -8.26
N SER A 112 -5.01 -6.19 -7.93
CA SER A 112 -5.43 -7.17 -6.92
C SER A 112 -5.82 -8.49 -7.57
N ALA A 113 -5.41 -9.61 -6.97
CA ALA A 113 -5.81 -10.94 -7.44
C ALA A 113 -7.25 -11.30 -7.01
N GLY A 114 -7.72 -10.73 -5.90
CA GLY A 114 -9.06 -10.99 -5.35
C GLY A 114 -9.23 -12.38 -4.70
N VAL A 115 -8.16 -13.18 -4.65
CA VAL A 115 -8.11 -14.53 -4.08
C VAL A 115 -6.94 -14.63 -3.12
N ALA A 116 -7.05 -15.47 -2.09
CA ALA A 116 -5.97 -15.74 -1.15
C ALA A 116 -4.96 -16.75 -1.72
N LEU A 117 -3.70 -16.67 -1.28
CA LEU A 117 -2.64 -17.62 -1.60
C LEU A 117 -2.75 -18.94 -0.82
#